data_AF-A0A7X9BFI7-F1
#
_entry.id   AF-A0A7X9BFI7-F1
#
_cell.length_a   1.000
_cell.length_b   1.000
_cell.length_c   1.000
_cell.angle_alpha   90.00
_cell.angle_beta   90.00
_cell.angle_gamma   90.00
#
_symmetry.space_group_name_H-M   'P 1'
#
loop_
_entity.id
_entity.type
_entity.pdbx_description
1 polymer ?
#
loop_
_entity_poly.entity_id
_entity_poly.type
_entity_poly.pdbx_seq_one_letter_code
_entity_poly.pdbx_strand_id
1 'polypeptide(L)'
;MGKTGPVYIGVMRVVIVAFAVLEEVLCIAAKSGIDVRIITPKISDHWFVHIVTQSNYGDLLEAGVRIYEYTPGYVHAKTIISDDDNAVAVSINLDYR
;
A
#
# COMPACT_ATOMS: atom_id res chain seq x y z
N MET A 1 -17.45 -8.22 -20.97
CA MET A 1 -16.18 -8.66 -20.36
C MET A 1 -15.41 -7.39 -20.02
N GLY A 2 -15.69 -6.80 -18.85
CA GLY A 2 -15.11 -5.53 -18.44
C GLY A 2 -13.62 -5.70 -18.22
N LYS A 3 -12.80 -4.84 -18.83
CA LYS A 3 -11.37 -4.80 -18.58
C LYS A 3 -11.21 -4.32 -17.14
N THR A 4 -10.84 -5.20 -16.22
CA THR A 4 -10.37 -4.81 -14.88
C THR A 4 -9.11 -3.99 -15.09
N GLY A 5 -9.18 -2.69 -14.82
CA GLY A 5 -8.05 -1.79 -14.92
C GLY A 5 -7.05 -2.06 -13.79
N PRO A 6 -5.88 -1.40 -13.83
CA PRO A 6 -4.92 -1.45 -12.74
C PRO A 6 -5.48 -0.79 -11.46
N VAL A 7 -5.34 -1.44 -10.31
CA VAL A 7 -5.78 -0.93 -9.00
C VAL A 7 -4.57 -0.35 -8.25
N TYR A 8 -4.50 0.98 -8.16
CA TYR A 8 -3.37 1.73 -7.59
C TYR A 8 -3.55 2.07 -6.09
N ILE A 9 -3.07 1.23 -5.19
CA ILE A 9 -3.29 1.43 -3.75
C ILE A 9 -2.16 2.28 -3.12
N GLY A 10 -2.27 3.60 -3.26
CA GLY A 10 -1.27 4.59 -2.85
C GLY A 10 -1.30 4.99 -1.37
N VAL A 11 -0.97 4.07 -0.45
CA VAL A 11 -1.05 4.34 1.00
C VAL A 11 0.26 4.94 1.55
N MET A 12 0.28 6.24 1.88
CA MET A 12 1.48 6.95 2.34
C MET A 12 1.35 7.61 3.73
N ARG A 13 2.31 7.24 4.58
CA ARG A 13 2.25 7.11 6.04
C ARG A 13 1.16 6.14 6.50
N VAL A 14 1.55 4.87 6.48
CA VAL A 14 0.98 3.83 7.31
C VAL A 14 2.20 3.18 7.95
N VAL A 15 2.28 3.26 9.28
CA VAL A 15 2.80 2.12 10.03
C VAL A 15 1.95 0.99 9.51
N ILE A 16 2.48 0.07 8.69
CA ILE A 16 1.73 -1.12 8.31
C ILE A 16 1.63 -1.95 9.58
N VAL A 17 0.73 -1.56 10.49
CA VAL A 17 -0.04 -2.50 11.26
C VAL A 17 -1.25 -2.70 10.35
N ALA A 18 -1.02 -3.53 9.32
CA ALA A 18 -2.08 -3.94 8.43
C ALA A 18 -3.24 -4.44 9.31
N PHE A 19 -4.45 -3.97 9.01
CA PHE A 19 -5.56 -4.90 9.15
C PHE A 19 -5.17 -6.13 8.33
N ALA A 20 -5.02 -7.31 8.96
CA ALA A 20 -4.73 -8.55 8.24
C ALA A 20 -5.68 -8.74 7.04
N VAL A 21 -6.90 -8.22 7.16
CA VAL A 21 -7.91 -8.16 6.09
C VAL A 21 -7.45 -7.35 4.88
N LEU A 22 -6.80 -6.19 5.05
CA LEU A 22 -6.33 -5.39 3.92
C LEU A 22 -5.19 -6.11 3.20
N GLU A 23 -4.20 -6.64 3.93
CA GLU A 23 -3.12 -7.43 3.36
C GLU A 23 -3.64 -8.64 2.59
N GLU A 24 -4.57 -9.39 3.19
CA GLU A 24 -5.21 -10.55 2.55
C GLU A 24 -5.92 -10.16 1.25
N VAL A 25 -6.71 -9.07 1.26
CA VAL A 25 -7.42 -8.59 0.07
C VAL A 25 -6.44 -8.15 -1.02
N LEU A 26 -5.34 -7.47 -0.67
CA LEU A 26 -4.29 -7.09 -1.62
C LEU A 26 -3.62 -8.33 -2.24
N CYS A 27 -3.32 -9.33 -1.42
CA CYS A 27 -2.76 -10.60 -1.86
C CYS A 27 -3.71 -11.37 -2.79
N ILE A 28 -5.00 -11.43 -2.46
CA ILE A 28 -6.03 -12.06 -3.30
C ILE A 28 -6.14 -11.33 -4.64
N ALA A 29 -6.17 -9.98 -4.62
CA ALA A 29 -6.24 -9.18 -5.84
C ALA A 29 -5.03 -9.43 -6.75
N ALA A 30 -3.82 -9.38 -6.20
CA ALA A 30 -2.58 -9.63 -6.96
C ALA A 30 -2.55 -11.05 -7.55
N LYS A 31 -2.89 -12.08 -6.75
CA LYS A 31 -3.03 -13.46 -7.21
C LYS A 31 -4.11 -13.66 -8.27
N SER A 32 -5.11 -12.78 -8.32
CA SER A 32 -6.16 -12.76 -9.35
C SER A 32 -5.75 -12.06 -10.64
N GLY A 33 -4.49 -11.64 -10.76
CA GLY A 33 -3.94 -10.96 -11.93
C GLY A 33 -4.21 -9.46 -11.97
N ILE A 34 -4.71 -8.88 -10.88
CA ILE A 34 -4.86 -7.42 -10.74
C ILE A 34 -3.48 -6.81 -10.49
N ASP A 35 -3.17 -5.71 -11.16
CA ASP A 35 -1.97 -4.94 -10.88
C ASP A 35 -2.13 -4.15 -9.58
N VAL A 36 -1.49 -4.63 -8.51
CA VAL A 36 -1.49 -3.99 -7.19
C VAL A 36 -0.15 -3.32 -6.93
N ARG A 37 -0.18 -2.04 -6.61
CA ARG A 37 1.02 -1.25 -6.28
C ARG A 37 0.87 -0.52 -4.96
N ILE A 38 1.92 -0.53 -4.15
CA ILE A 38 2.03 0.18 -2.88
C ILE A 38 3.20 1.15 -2.98
N ILE A 39 3.01 2.38 -2.48
CA ILE A 39 4.09 3.37 -2.36
C ILE A 39 4.30 3.67 -0.88
N THR A 40 5.52 3.49 -0.39
CA THR A 40 5.89 3.76 1.00
C THR A 40 6.94 4.87 1.09
N PRO A 41 7.02 5.63 2.19
CA PRO A 41 8.10 6.60 2.38
C PRO A 41 9.44 5.88 2.63
N LYS A 42 10.48 6.23 1.88
CA LYS A 42 11.86 5.85 2.23
C LYS A 42 12.36 6.66 3.42
N ILE A 43 12.04 7.96 3.41
CA ILE A 43 12.40 8.89 4.46
C ILE A 43 11.24 8.92 5.45
N SER A 44 11.44 8.32 6.62
CA SER A 44 10.47 8.35 7.72
C SER A 44 10.88 9.37 8.78
N ASP A 45 9.89 9.90 9.48
CA ASP A 45 10.04 10.72 10.68
C ASP A 45 10.70 9.94 11.84
N HIS A 46 10.58 8.61 11.83
CA HIS A 46 11.20 7.73 12.83
C HIS A 46 11.83 6.50 12.16
N TRP A 47 13.10 6.24 12.46
CA TRP A 47 13.89 5.16 11.82
C TRP A 47 13.25 3.76 11.97
N PHE A 48 12.61 3.48 13.11
CA PHE A 48 12.01 2.16 13.38
C PHE A 48 10.73 1.91 12.58
N VAL A 49 9.98 2.96 12.21
CA VAL A 49 8.74 2.84 11.43
C VAL A 49 9.03 2.25 10.06
N HIS A 50 10.14 2.64 9.46
CA HIS A 50 10.57 2.11 8.17
C HIS A 50 10.86 0.60 8.23
N ILE A 51 11.56 0.15 9.28
CA ILE A 51 11.89 -1.27 9.50
C ILE A 51 10.62 -2.10 9.70
N VAL A 52 9.71 -1.62 10.56
CA VAL A 52 8.41 -2.30 10.81
C VAL A 52 7.56 -2.34 9.54
N THR A 53 7.61 -1.30 8.72
CA THR A 53 6.89 -1.30 7.44
C THR A 53 7.44 -2.38 6.52
N GLN A 54 8.76 -2.48 6.38
CA GLN A 54 9.42 -3.48 5.54
C GLN A 54 9.22 -4.92 6.01
N SER A 55 9.06 -5.17 7.32
CA SER A 55 8.80 -6.53 7.82
C SER A 55 7.48 -7.13 7.32
N ASN A 56 6.55 -6.30 6.84
CA ASN A 56 5.27 -6.76 6.28
C ASN A 56 5.30 -6.92 4.74
N TYR A 57 6.45 -6.74 4.10
CA TYR A 57 6.52 -6.83 2.64
C TYR A 57 6.50 -8.28 2.12
N GLY A 58 6.85 -9.26 2.96
CA GLY A 58 7.05 -10.65 2.53
C GLY A 58 5.87 -11.22 1.75
N ASP A 59 4.71 -11.34 2.41
CA ASP A 59 3.52 -11.98 1.84
C ASP A 59 2.96 -11.18 0.65
N LEU A 60 3.03 -9.85 0.72
CA LEU A 60 2.62 -8.95 -0.37
C LEU A 60 3.48 -9.18 -1.62
N LEU A 61 4.80 -9.21 -1.47
CA LEU A 61 5.74 -9.43 -2.57
C LEU A 61 5.56 -10.84 -3.16
N GLU A 62 5.37 -11.86 -2.32
CA GLU A 62 5.10 -13.24 -2.77
C GLU A 62 3.80 -13.34 -3.56
N ALA A 63 2.77 -12.58 -3.17
CA ALA A 63 1.50 -12.52 -3.89
C ALA A 63 1.56 -11.75 -5.22
N GLY A 64 2.67 -11.05 -5.52
CA GLY A 64 2.86 -10.28 -6.75
C GLY A 64 2.57 -8.78 -6.62
N VAL A 65 2.37 -8.27 -5.40
CA VAL A 65 2.23 -6.83 -5.14
C VAL A 65 3.55 -6.13 -5.40
N ARG A 66 3.51 -4.98 -6.08
CA ARG A 66 4.70 -4.16 -6.34
C ARG A 66 4.84 -3.04 -5.33
N ILE A 67 5.95 -3.01 -4.62
CA ILE A 67 6.22 -2.01 -3.59
C ILE A 67 7.31 -1.05 -4.08
N TYR A 68 7.03 0.26 -3.96
CA TYR A 68 7.94 1.33 -4.34
C TYR A 68 8.21 2.23 -3.16
N GLU A 69 9.46 2.64 -2.97
CA GLU A 69 9.82 3.60 -1.94
C GLU A 69 9.98 5.01 -2.52
N TYR A 70 9.24 5.98 -1.97
CA TYR A 70 9.36 7.39 -2.32
C TYR A 70 10.64 7.96 -1.70
N THR A 71 11.54 8.42 -2.56
CA THR A 71 12.87 8.94 -2.20
C THR A 71 13.04 10.47 -2.23
N PRO A 72 12.27 11.27 -3.00
CA PRO A 72 12.53 12.72 -3.08
C PRO A 72 12.32 13.52 -1.80
N GLY A 73 11.72 12.94 -0.76
CA GLY A 73 11.45 13.65 0.49
C GLY A 73 10.57 12.86 1.45
N TYR A 74 10.05 13.57 2.46
CA TYR A 74 9.01 13.06 3.33
C TYR A 74 7.64 13.20 2.66
N VAL A 75 6.78 12.20 2.86
CA VAL A 75 5.51 12.15 2.15
C VAL A 75 4.42 11.55 3.04
N HIS A 76 3.28 12.25 3.12
CA HIS A 76 2.26 12.03 4.17
C HIS A 76 0.84 11.88 3.61
N ALA A 77 0.68 11.28 2.43
CA ALA A 77 -0.63 11.15 1.79
C ALA A 77 -1.24 9.74 2.01
N LYS A 78 -2.38 9.60 2.69
CA LYS A 78 -3.07 8.30 2.76
C LYS A 78 -4.12 8.26 1.68
N THR A 79 -3.84 7.58 0.58
CA THR A 79 -4.73 7.51 -0.58
C THR A 79 -4.93 6.07 -1.02
N ILE A 80 -6.07 5.77 -1.62
CA ILE A 80 -6.32 4.51 -2.32
C ILE A 80 -6.96 4.89 -3.64
N ILE A 81 -6.45 4.38 -4.74
CA ILE A 81 -6.96 4.63 -6.08
C ILE A 81 -7.29 3.27 -6.70
N SER A 82 -8.43 3.16 -7.36
CA SER A 82 -8.81 1.96 -8.11
C SER A 82 -9.24 2.37 -9.50
N ASP A 83 -8.68 1.69 -10.50
CA ASP A 83 -9.02 1.91 -11.90
C ASP A 83 -8.89 3.40 -12.29
N ASP A 84 -9.84 3.89 -13.10
CA ASP A 84 -9.82 5.24 -13.67
C ASP A 84 -10.88 6.18 -13.03
N ASP A 85 -11.67 5.69 -12.06
CA ASP A 85 -12.89 6.37 -11.59
C ASP A 85 -13.05 6.44 -10.06
N ASN A 86 -12.21 5.73 -9.29
CA ASN A 86 -12.33 5.68 -7.83
C ASN A 86 -11.05 6.13 -7.12
N ALA A 87 -11.19 7.09 -6.20
CA ALA A 87 -10.11 7.51 -5.32
C ALA A 87 -10.64 7.89 -3.94
N VAL A 88 -9.91 7.48 -2.90
CA VAL A 88 -10.21 7.79 -1.50
C VAL A 88 -8.97 8.40 -0.87
N ALA A 89 -9.09 9.62 -0.38
CA ALA A 89 -8.05 10.28 0.40
C ALA A 89 -8.51 10.39 1.86
N VAL A 90 -7.62 10.05 2.80
CA VAL A 90 -7.97 9.94 4.20
C VAL A 90 -6.97 10.71 5.07
N SER A 91 -7.47 11.34 6.13
CA SER A 91 -6.63 12.02 7.13
C SER A 91 -6.14 11.08 8.24
N ILE A 92 -6.87 9.98 8.48
CA ILE A 92 -6.48 8.92 9.41
C ILE A 92 -5.46 7.98 8.77
N ASN A 93 -4.56 7.46 9.60
CA ASN A 93 -3.72 6.33 9.23
C ASN A 93 -4.59 5.06 9.19
N LEU A 94 -4.20 4.08 8.37
CA LEU A 94 -4.82 2.75 8.30
C LEU A 94 -4.06 1.75 9.21
N ASP A 95 -3.70 2.16 10.42
CA ASP A 95 -3.04 1.34 11.44
C ASP A 95 -3.93 1.13 12.68
N TYR A 96 -3.71 0.04 13.42
CA TYR A 96 -4.41 -0.20 14.69
C TYR A 96 -3.91 0.79 15.75
N ARG A 97 -4.81 1.49 16.44
CA ARG A 97 -4.50 2.32 17.62
C ARG A 97 -4.85 1.59 18.90
#